data_AF-A0AAE4S8Q6-F1
#
_entry.id   AF-A0AAE4S8Q6-F1
#
_cell.length_a   1.000
_cell.length_b   1.000
_cell.length_c   1.000
_cell.angle_alpha   90.00
_cell.angle_beta   90.00
_cell.angle_gamma   90.00
#
_symmetry.space_group_name_H-M   'P 1'
#
loop_
_entity.id
_entity.type
_entity.pdbx_description
1 polymer ?
#
loop_
_entity_poly.entity_id
_entity_poly.type
_entity_poly.pdbx_seq_one_letter_code
_entity_poly.pdbx_strand_id
1 'polypeptide(L)'
;MTGPHKIIFQSADGKAVRMHVASSAAVGTYLPVDKSAIPTASSPDSVIFGADTIMTDLIATTAAGEKGAFEVIADGNPTGRIFEVGQNYAANTARPKYTFPFVKGVQYRFRVVEAFAA
;
A
#
# COMPACT_ATOMS: atom_id res chain seq x y z
N MET A 1 -0.69 14.41 14.64
CA MET A 1 0.64 14.48 14.01
C MET A 1 0.57 13.76 12.68
N THR A 2 0.49 14.54 11.60
CA THR A 2 0.33 14.14 10.20
C THR A 2 1.69 13.72 9.64
N GLY A 3 2.16 12.54 10.04
CA GLY A 3 3.38 11.93 9.50
C GLY A 3 3.07 11.07 8.26
N PRO A 4 4.02 10.90 7.33
CA PRO A 4 3.75 10.48 5.94
C PRO A 4 3.64 8.95 5.72
N HIS A 5 3.36 8.18 6.77
CA HIS A 5 3.19 6.72 6.65
C HIS A 5 1.70 6.44 6.65
N LYS A 6 1.12 6.28 5.45
CA LYS A 6 -0.35 6.20 5.34
C LYS A 6 -0.88 4.80 5.16
N ILE A 7 -0.07 3.78 4.82
CA ILE A 7 -0.63 2.50 4.37
C ILE A 7 0.25 1.29 4.74
N ILE A 8 -0.39 0.22 5.24
CA ILE A 8 0.19 -1.08 5.53
C ILE A 8 -0.61 -2.17 4.83
N PHE A 9 0.04 -2.96 3.99
CA PHE A 9 -0.45 -4.26 3.56
C PHE A 9 0.14 -5.30 4.49
N GLN A 10 -0.71 -6.09 5.14
CA GLN A 10 -0.27 -7.12 6.09
C GLN A 10 -0.87 -8.48 5.74
N SER A 11 -0.11 -9.52 6.04
CA SER A 11 -0.51 -10.92 5.94
C SER A 11 -0.79 -11.51 7.31
N ALA A 12 -1.53 -12.62 7.33
CA ALA A 12 -1.85 -13.34 8.57
C ALA A 12 -0.61 -13.89 9.31
N ASP A 13 0.50 -14.12 8.60
CA ASP A 13 1.77 -14.59 9.16
C ASP A 13 2.67 -13.43 9.68
N GLY A 14 2.13 -12.21 9.74
CA GLY A 14 2.81 -11.05 10.32
C GLY A 14 3.79 -10.34 9.39
N LYS A 15 3.93 -10.77 8.13
CA LYS A 15 4.68 -10.01 7.12
C LYS A 15 3.88 -8.77 6.72
N ALA A 16 4.59 -7.73 6.32
CA ALA A 16 3.96 -6.51 5.86
C ALA A 16 4.77 -5.82 4.76
N VAL A 17 4.07 -5.06 3.93
CA VAL A 17 4.64 -4.01 3.09
C VAL A 17 4.04 -2.71 3.58
N ARG A 18 4.90 -1.81 4.02
CA ARG A 18 4.52 -0.48 4.44
C ARG A 18 4.78 0.45 3.28
N MET A 19 3.88 1.40 3.06
CA MET A 19 4.00 2.41 2.01
C MET A 19 4.06 3.81 2.62
N HIS A 20 4.96 4.61 2.09
CA HIS A 20 5.03 6.04 2.35
C HIS A 20 4.10 6.75 1.39
N VAL A 21 3.28 7.65 1.91
CA VAL A 21 2.43 8.50 1.10
C VAL A 21 2.69 9.93 1.55
N ALA A 22 3.38 10.67 0.69
CA ALA A 22 3.54 12.11 0.88
C ALA A 22 2.15 12.78 0.91
N SER A 23 2.07 13.97 1.49
CA SER A 23 0.81 14.73 1.57
C SER A 23 0.12 14.93 0.21
N SER A 24 0.82 14.84 -0.92
CA SER A 24 0.20 15.02 -2.24
C SER A 24 0.72 14.04 -3.29
N ALA A 25 0.60 12.73 -3.06
CA ALA A 25 0.99 11.74 -4.06
C ALA A 25 0.07 11.82 -5.30
N ALA A 26 0.66 12.14 -6.46
CA ALA A 26 -0.07 12.37 -7.71
C ALA A 26 -0.37 11.06 -8.45
N VAL A 27 -1.47 11.05 -9.22
CA VAL A 27 -1.83 9.92 -10.10
C VAL A 27 -0.67 9.58 -11.05
N GLY A 28 -0.42 8.29 -11.24
CA GLY A 28 0.64 7.75 -12.09
C GLY A 28 2.00 7.62 -11.40
N THR A 29 2.17 8.16 -10.19
CA THR A 29 3.40 7.98 -9.41
C THR A 29 3.39 6.65 -8.64
N TYR A 30 4.57 6.19 -8.22
CA TYR A 30 4.72 5.00 -7.39
C TYR A 30 5.01 5.36 -5.94
N LEU A 31 4.35 4.67 -5.02
CA LEU A 31 4.57 4.87 -3.59
C LEU A 31 5.88 4.22 -3.14
N PRO A 32 6.74 4.92 -2.37
CA PRO A 32 7.88 4.30 -1.71
C PRO A 32 7.44 3.23 -0.70
N VAL A 33 8.16 2.13 -0.63
CA VAL A 33 7.81 0.93 0.14
C VAL A 33 8.98 0.35 0.92
N ASP A 34 8.65 -0.33 2.02
CA ASP A 34 9.61 -1.12 2.80
C ASP A 34 8.88 -2.29 3.51
N LYS A 35 9.54 -3.46 3.62
CA LYS A 35 9.01 -4.64 4.33
C LYS A 35 9.42 -4.69 5.80
N SER A 36 10.55 -4.08 6.12
CA SER A 36 11.28 -4.22 7.37
C SER A 36 11.23 -2.98 8.26
N ALA A 37 11.21 -1.80 7.64
CA ALA A 37 11.23 -0.52 8.34
C ALA A 37 10.05 0.36 7.93
N ILE A 38 9.98 1.53 8.56
CA ILE A 38 9.03 2.57 8.18
C ILE A 38 9.57 3.25 6.91
N PRO A 39 8.84 3.21 5.78
CA PRO A 39 9.31 3.80 4.54
C PRO A 39 9.29 5.33 4.61
N THR A 40 10.24 5.92 3.89
CA THR A 40 10.40 7.37 3.73
C THR A 40 10.27 7.74 2.25
N ALA A 41 10.30 9.04 1.93
CA ALA A 41 10.25 9.50 0.55
C ALA A 41 11.43 9.00 -0.31
N SER A 42 12.55 8.62 0.30
CA SER A 42 13.73 8.05 -0.36
C SER A 42 13.79 6.52 -0.34
N SER A 43 12.78 5.85 0.25
CA SER A 43 12.69 4.39 0.18
C SER A 43 12.49 3.93 -1.27
N PRO A 44 12.85 2.68 -1.61
CA PRO A 44 12.59 2.11 -2.91
C PRO A 44 11.09 2.14 -3.24
N ASP A 45 10.72 2.26 -4.51
CA ASP A 45 9.32 2.23 -4.95
C ASP A 45 8.84 0.84 -5.41
N SER A 46 9.65 -0.18 -5.12
CA SER A 46 9.39 -1.56 -5.50
C SER A 46 9.81 -2.53 -4.39
N VAL A 47 9.18 -3.70 -4.40
CA VAL A 47 9.44 -4.77 -3.43
C VAL A 47 9.40 -6.13 -4.11
N ILE A 48 10.29 -7.03 -3.70
CA ILE A 48 10.30 -8.44 -4.11
C ILE A 48 10.17 -9.31 -2.87
N PHE A 49 9.32 -10.33 -2.92
CA PHE A 49 9.16 -11.30 -1.83
C PHE A 49 10.08 -12.51 -2.02
N GLY A 50 10.71 -12.96 -0.93
CA GLY A 50 11.59 -14.13 -0.93
C GLY A 50 10.82 -15.47 -0.87
N ALA A 51 9.52 -15.42 -0.61
CA ALA A 51 8.62 -16.56 -0.56
C ALA A 51 7.20 -16.10 -0.91
N ASP A 52 6.36 -17.02 -1.38
CA ASP A 52 4.95 -16.74 -1.62
C ASP A 52 4.29 -16.27 -0.33
N THR A 53 3.49 -15.23 -0.42
CA THR A 53 2.83 -14.60 0.74
C THR A 53 1.46 -14.09 0.31
N ILE A 54 0.47 -14.22 1.18
CA ILE A 54 -0.87 -13.72 0.92
C ILE A 54 -1.13 -12.55 1.87
N MET A 55 -1.29 -11.35 1.30
CA MET A 55 -1.77 -10.21 2.08
C MET A 55 -3.26 -10.36 2.30
N THR A 56 -3.69 -10.14 3.54
CA THR A 56 -5.06 -10.37 4.00
C THR A 56 -5.76 -9.11 4.50
N ASP A 57 -5.01 -8.01 4.65
CA ASP A 57 -5.55 -6.76 5.18
C ASP A 57 -4.77 -5.56 4.65
N LEU A 58 -5.51 -4.46 4.55
CA LEU A 58 -5.02 -3.14 4.21
C LEU A 58 -5.37 -2.22 5.36
N ILE A 59 -4.38 -1.54 5.91
CA ILE A 59 -4.57 -0.60 7.00
C ILE A 59 -4.02 0.74 6.56
N ALA A 60 -4.92 1.70 6.38
CA ALA A 60 -4.54 3.09 6.23
C ALA A 60 -4.46 3.76 7.61
N THR A 61 -3.51 4.65 7.85
CA THR A 61 -3.45 5.45 9.09
C THR A 61 -4.17 6.79 8.95
N THR A 62 -4.69 7.07 7.75
CA THR A 62 -5.44 8.28 7.38
C THR A 62 -6.77 8.37 8.12
N ALA A 63 -7.36 9.57 8.20
CA ALA A 63 -8.68 9.73 8.79
C ALA A 63 -9.79 9.16 7.88
N ALA A 64 -10.96 8.91 8.46
CA ALA A 64 -12.15 8.54 7.71
C ALA A 64 -12.47 9.59 6.62
N GLY A 65 -12.72 9.14 5.39
CA GLY A 65 -13.09 10.03 4.28
C GLY A 65 -11.91 10.70 3.56
N GLU A 66 -10.65 10.43 3.94
CA GLU A 66 -9.50 10.80 3.09
C GLU A 66 -9.56 10.08 1.74
N LYS A 67 -9.22 10.82 0.68
CA LYS A 67 -9.17 10.30 -0.69
C LYS A 67 -7.79 9.74 -1.02
N GLY A 68 -7.78 8.74 -1.88
CA GLY A 68 -6.57 8.12 -2.37
C GLY A 68 -6.82 6.67 -2.73
N ALA A 69 -6.23 6.26 -3.84
CA ALA A 69 -6.28 4.88 -4.27
C ALA A 69 -5.00 4.54 -5.00
N PHE A 70 -4.59 3.28 -4.87
CA PHE A 70 -3.45 2.74 -5.59
C PHE A 70 -3.79 1.39 -6.21
N GLU A 71 -3.13 1.09 -7.31
CA GLU A 71 -3.17 -0.19 -7.99
C GLU A 71 -1.85 -0.92 -7.76
N VAL A 72 -1.94 -2.24 -7.56
CA VAL A 72 -0.75 -3.09 -7.54
C VAL A 72 -0.30 -3.40 -8.96
N ILE A 73 0.97 -3.14 -9.25
CA ILE A 73 1.65 -3.46 -10.50
C ILE A 73 2.63 -4.60 -10.23
N ALA A 74 2.56 -5.68 -11.02
CA ALA A 74 3.41 -6.86 -10.91
C ALA A 74 4.27 -7.01 -12.18
N ASP A 75 5.59 -6.98 -12.05
CA ASP A 75 6.56 -7.01 -13.16
C ASP A 75 6.20 -6.05 -14.31
N GLY A 76 5.79 -4.83 -13.94
CA GLY A 76 5.39 -3.78 -14.89
C GLY A 76 3.95 -3.89 -15.42
N ASN A 77 3.22 -4.96 -15.10
CA ASN A 77 1.86 -5.18 -15.56
C ASN A 77 0.83 -4.77 -14.48
N PRO A 78 -0.20 -3.98 -14.85
CA PRO A 78 -1.34 -3.72 -13.96
C PRO A 78 -2.06 -5.00 -13.57
N THR A 79 -2.31 -5.18 -12.27
CA THR A 79 -3.02 -6.38 -11.78
C THR A 79 -4.54 -6.21 -11.78
N GLY A 80 -5.05 -5.00 -12.03
CA GLY A 80 -6.47 -4.66 -11.90
C GLY A 80 -6.96 -4.62 -10.45
N ARG A 81 -6.04 -4.72 -9.47
CA ARG A 81 -6.37 -4.69 -8.04
C ARG A 81 -6.15 -3.29 -7.49
N ILE A 82 -7.26 -2.58 -7.31
CA ILE A 82 -7.31 -1.22 -6.79
C ILE A 82 -7.70 -1.25 -5.32
N PHE A 83 -7.02 -0.42 -4.54
CA PHE A 83 -7.17 -0.32 -3.10
C PHE A 83 -7.42 1.13 -2.72
N GLU A 84 -8.59 1.39 -2.14
CA GLU A 84 -9.00 2.71 -1.68
C GLU A 84 -8.63 2.87 -0.20
N VAL A 85 -8.00 3.99 0.17
CA VAL A 85 -7.59 4.21 1.58
C VAL A 85 -8.72 4.73 2.46
N GLY A 86 -9.70 5.45 1.90
CA GLY A 86 -10.75 6.13 2.67
C GLY A 86 -11.63 5.21 3.52
N GLN A 87 -11.80 3.95 3.12
CA GLN A 87 -12.56 2.93 3.87
C GLN A 87 -11.69 2.04 4.76
N ASN A 88 -10.36 2.12 4.62
CA ASN A 88 -9.42 1.20 5.25
C ASN A 88 -8.63 1.81 6.41
N TYR A 89 -9.10 2.93 6.95
CA TYR A 89 -8.43 3.59 8.05
C TYR A 89 -8.41 2.74 9.33
N ALA A 90 -7.37 2.92 10.15
CA ALA A 90 -7.06 2.05 11.29
C ALA A 90 -8.17 1.99 12.34
N ALA A 91 -8.88 3.09 12.56
CA ALA A 91 -10.01 3.17 13.49
C ALA A 91 -11.30 2.55 12.95
N ASN A 92 -11.37 2.19 11.66
CA ASN A 92 -12.53 1.49 11.09
C ASN A 92 -12.48 0.01 11.44
N THR A 93 -13.30 -0.41 12.41
CA THR A 93 -13.44 -1.82 12.78
C THR A 93 -14.17 -2.64 11.73
N ALA A 94 -14.93 -2.00 10.84
CA ALA A 94 -15.66 -2.61 9.73
C ALA A 94 -14.94 -2.47 8.38
N ARG A 95 -13.62 -2.18 8.36
CA ARG A 95 -12.89 -2.01 7.11
C ARG A 95 -12.95 -3.26 6.23
N PRO A 96 -13.04 -3.10 4.89
CA PRO A 96 -12.94 -4.23 3.96
C PRO A 96 -11.64 -5.00 4.16
N LYS A 97 -11.73 -6.33 4.18
CA LYS A 97 -10.55 -7.20 4.12
C LYS A 97 -10.25 -7.51 2.66
N TYR A 98 -8.96 -7.56 2.32
CA TYR A 98 -8.53 -7.88 0.97
C TYR A 98 -7.63 -9.08 0.99
N THR A 99 -7.76 -9.94 -0.02
CA THR A 99 -6.81 -11.03 -0.24
C THR A 99 -6.06 -10.76 -1.53
N PHE A 100 -4.74 -10.65 -1.46
CA PHE A 100 -3.89 -10.51 -2.64
C PHE A 100 -2.63 -11.37 -2.51
N PRO A 101 -2.40 -12.31 -3.46
CA PRO A 101 -1.21 -13.15 -3.45
C PRO A 101 -0.01 -12.40 -4.03
N PHE A 102 1.08 -12.41 -3.28
CA PHE A 102 2.41 -12.03 -3.71
C PHE A 102 3.20 -13.30 -4.01
N VAL A 103 3.70 -13.40 -5.24
CA VAL A 103 4.47 -14.53 -5.75
C VAL A 103 5.95 -14.27 -5.51
N LYS A 104 6.68 -15.31 -5.08
CA LYS A 104 8.13 -15.26 -4.91
C LYS A 104 8.82 -14.77 -6.17
N GLY A 105 9.75 -13.82 -6.00
CA GLY A 105 10.62 -13.34 -7.09
C GLY A 105 9.98 -12.30 -8.02
N VAL A 106 8.67 -12.08 -7.94
CA VAL A 106 7.97 -11.03 -8.71
C VAL A 106 8.24 -9.67 -8.06
N GLN A 107 8.51 -8.65 -8.89
CA GLN A 107 8.61 -7.27 -8.46
C GLN A 107 7.24 -6.62 -8.41
N TYR A 108 6.90 -6.07 -7.25
CA TYR A 108 5.65 -5.35 -7.03
C TYR A 108 5.89 -3.87 -6.80
N ARG A 109 5.03 -3.04 -7.39
CA ARG A 109 4.99 -1.58 -7.21
C ARG A 109 3.54 -1.15 -6.95
N PHE A 110 3.37 0.00 -6.32
CA PHE A 110 2.05 0.51 -5.93
C PHE A 110 1.82 1.85 -6.63
N ARG A 111 1.07 1.82 -7.73
CA ARG A 111 0.83 3.00 -8.58
C ARG A 111 -0.38 3.77 -8.08
N VAL A 112 -0.24 5.06 -7.85
CA VAL A 112 -1.37 5.92 -7.48
C VAL A 112 -2.34 6.02 -8.66
N VAL A 113 -3.62 5.71 -8.43
CA VAL A 113 -4.70 5.81 -9.42
C VAL A 113 -5.75 6.85 -9.04
N GLU A 114 -5.83 7.23 -7.77
CA GLU A 114 -6.54 8.41 -7.29
C GLU A 114 -5.58 9.21 -6.40
N ALA A 115 -5.45 10.51 -6.66
CA ALA A 115 -4.52 11.37 -5.94
C ALA A 115 -4.84 11.41 -4.44
N PHE A 116 -3.78 11.45 -3.63
CA PHE A 116 -3.91 11.62 -2.20
C PHE A 116 -4.08 13.09 -1.86
N ALA A 117 -5.04 13.38 -0.97
CA ALA A 117 -5.28 14.75 -0.50
C ALA A 117 -4.20 15.19 0.52
N ALA A 118 -3.84 16.48 0.43
CA ALA A 118 -2.92 17.18 1.32
C ALA A 118 -3.51 17.47 2.70
#